data_AF-A0A2K0W318-F1
#
_entry.id   AF-A0A2K0W318-F1
#
_cell.length_a   1.000
_cell.length_b   1.000
_cell.length_c   1.000
_cell.angle_alpha   90.00
_cell.angle_beta   90.00
_cell.angle_gamma   90.00
#
_symmetry.space_group_name_H-M   'P 1'
#
loop_
_entity.id
_entity.type
_entity.pdbx_description
1 polymer ?
#
loop_
_entity_poly.entity_id
_entity_poly.type
_entity_poly.pdbx_seq_one_letter_code
_entity_poly.pdbx_strand_id
1 'polypeptide(L)'
;MAEIQATLSSFKFSEIGSLYQDKETSDFFIVPETETGKGPWSSSLEYYEDLSNHALQVCVQPASPDVNIASSFANPILFRHLMSLYRQQKSSEESFSLVNRDFGAHNLLVDETFQIVGVIDFDGVMAAPLEVVAQYPVLTGLNREPLDMSRRDPRQSSASRGRS
;
A
#
# COMPACT_ATOMS: atom_id res chain seq x y z
N MET A 1 -7.55 -10.57 13.35
CA MET A 1 -7.10 -9.70 12.25
C MET A 1 -8.12 -8.64 11.88
N ALA A 2 -9.33 -9.01 11.43
CA ALA A 2 -10.36 -8.03 11.08
C ALA A 2 -10.71 -7.08 12.23
N GLU A 3 -10.82 -7.60 13.46
CA GLU A 3 -11.03 -6.78 14.66
C GLU A 3 -9.89 -5.77 14.88
N ILE A 4 -8.63 -6.18 14.73
CA ILE A 4 -7.46 -5.29 14.85
C ILE A 4 -7.54 -4.15 13.82
N GLN A 5 -7.82 -4.47 12.55
CA GLN A 5 -7.98 -3.43 11.51
C GLN A 5 -9.16 -2.50 11.82
N ALA A 6 -10.28 -3.04 12.30
CA ALA A 6 -11.44 -2.23 12.68
C ALA A 6 -11.10 -1.28 13.84
N THR A 7 -10.42 -1.78 14.88
CA THR A 7 -9.94 -1.00 16.01
C THR A 7 -8.98 0.11 15.56
N LEU A 8 -7.97 -0.20 14.75
CA LEU A 8 -7.05 0.81 14.21
C LEU A 8 -7.80 1.87 13.39
N SER A 9 -8.71 1.43 12.51
CA SER A 9 -9.48 2.36 11.67
C SER A 9 -10.43 3.28 12.44
N SER A 10 -10.71 2.98 13.71
CA SER A 10 -11.53 3.83 14.58
C SER A 10 -10.81 5.12 15.00
N PHE A 11 -9.48 5.11 15.03
CA PHE A 11 -8.68 6.31 15.33
C PHE A 11 -8.65 7.22 14.11
N LYS A 12 -9.04 8.49 14.30
CA LYS A 12 -9.14 9.51 13.25
C LYS A 12 -8.15 10.63 13.46
N PHE A 13 -7.57 11.12 12.37
CA PHE A 13 -6.60 12.20 12.31
C PHE A 13 -7.00 13.22 11.24
N SER A 14 -6.55 14.46 11.40
CA SER A 14 -6.76 15.55 10.44
C SER A 14 -5.74 15.55 9.30
N GLU A 15 -4.66 14.78 9.43
CA GLU A 15 -3.57 14.72 8.45
C GLU A 15 -3.20 13.27 8.12
N ILE A 16 -2.65 13.08 6.92
CA ILE A 16 -2.07 11.83 6.42
C ILE A 16 -0.57 11.86 6.70
N GLY A 17 -0.04 10.77 7.23
CA GLY A 17 1.39 10.64 7.51
C GLY A 17 1.70 9.53 8.50
N SER A 18 2.99 9.27 8.73
CA SER A 18 3.42 8.23 9.67
C SER A 18 3.10 8.62 11.11
N LEU A 19 2.78 7.61 11.92
CA LEU A 19 2.58 7.81 13.35
C LEU A 19 3.94 7.84 14.07
N TYR A 20 4.22 8.93 14.77
CA TYR A 20 5.41 9.08 15.60
C TYR A 20 5.03 9.21 17.06
N GLN A 21 5.79 8.58 17.94
CA GLN A 21 5.66 8.73 19.39
C GLN A 21 6.83 9.55 19.93
N ASP A 22 6.53 10.64 20.62
CA ASP A 22 7.51 11.40 21.37
C ASP A 22 7.95 10.59 22.61
N LYS A 23 9.26 10.37 22.76
CA LYS A 23 9.80 9.52 23.84
C LYS A 23 9.83 10.22 25.19
N GLU A 24 9.77 11.55 25.22
CA GLU A 24 9.83 12.34 26.44
C GLU A 24 8.42 12.56 27.01
N THR A 25 7.46 12.90 26.15
CA THR A 25 6.07 13.18 26.57
C THR A 25 5.14 11.98 26.44
N SER A 26 5.54 10.94 25.68
CA SER A 26 4.68 9.82 25.27
C SER A 26 3.49 10.23 24.39
N ASP A 27 3.49 11.44 23.84
CA ASP A 27 2.46 11.91 22.91
C ASP A 27 2.65 11.34 21.50
N PHE A 28 1.56 11.30 20.74
CA PHE A 28 1.56 10.82 19.35
C PHE A 28 1.32 11.95 18.36
N PHE A 29 2.09 11.96 17.28
CA PHE A 29 2.04 12.97 16.22
C PHE A 29 2.01 12.31 14.85
N ILE A 30 1.45 13.04 13.88
CA ILE A 30 1.55 12.68 12.47
C ILE A 30 2.76 13.42 11.88
N VAL A 31 3.66 12.67 11.26
CA VAL A 31 4.90 13.17 10.66
C VAL A 31 4.94 12.78 9.18
N PRO A 32 5.88 13.31 8.37
CA PRO A 32 6.05 12.85 6.99
C PRO A 32 6.15 11.32 6.93
N GLU A 33 5.54 10.70 5.92
CA GLU A 33 5.61 9.25 5.84
C GLU A 33 7.00 8.76 5.42
N THR A 34 7.30 7.52 5.79
CA THR A 34 8.62 6.92 5.65
C THR A 34 9.01 6.59 4.21
N GLU A 35 8.05 6.28 3.33
CA GLU A 35 8.33 5.82 1.95
C GLU A 35 8.65 6.97 1.00
N THR A 36 7.76 7.96 0.90
CA THR A 36 8.00 9.15 0.06
C THR A 36 8.85 10.22 0.75
N GLY A 37 8.97 10.20 2.08
CA GLY A 37 9.62 11.25 2.86
C GLY A 37 8.86 12.59 2.85
N LYS A 38 7.58 12.56 2.47
CA LYS A 38 6.71 13.74 2.27
C LYS A 38 5.51 13.71 3.22
N GLY A 39 4.77 14.83 3.24
CA GLY A 39 3.69 15.08 4.18
C GLY A 39 4.17 15.85 5.43
N PRO A 40 3.38 15.87 6.52
CA PRO A 40 1.99 15.41 6.59
C PRO A 40 1.09 16.10 5.57
N TRP A 41 0.11 15.40 5.01
CA TRP A 41 -0.83 15.99 4.07
C TRP A 41 -2.18 16.26 4.72
N SER A 42 -2.73 17.43 4.47
CA SER A 42 -4.09 17.78 4.93
C SER A 42 -5.19 17.25 4.00
N SER A 43 -4.81 16.79 2.81
CA SER A 43 -5.72 16.34 1.76
C SER A 43 -5.26 15.04 1.12
N SER A 44 -6.20 14.12 0.90
CA SER A 44 -5.93 12.91 0.12
C SER A 44 -5.52 13.19 -1.32
N LEU A 45 -5.92 14.33 -1.90
CA LEU A 45 -5.51 14.73 -3.24
C LEU A 45 -3.99 14.98 -3.30
N GLU A 46 -3.47 15.75 -2.35
CA GLU A 46 -2.03 16.04 -2.24
C GLU A 46 -1.24 14.74 -2.01
N TYR A 47 -1.75 13.87 -1.12
CA TYR A 47 -1.16 12.56 -0.87
C TYR A 47 -1.06 11.70 -2.14
N TYR A 48 -2.15 11.53 -2.89
CA TYR A 48 -2.11 10.70 -4.10
C TYR A 48 -1.29 11.34 -5.22
N GLU A 49 -1.26 12.66 -5.32
CA GLU A 49 -0.38 13.35 -6.27
C GLU A 49 1.08 13.06 -5.96
N ASP A 50 1.50 13.24 -4.69
CA ASP A 50 2.86 12.96 -4.25
C ASP A 50 3.24 11.48 -4.38
N LEU A 51 2.34 10.57 -4.00
CA LEU A 51 2.54 9.12 -4.14
C LEU A 51 2.72 8.72 -5.62
N SER A 52 1.88 9.26 -6.50
CA SER A 52 1.98 8.98 -7.95
C SER A 52 3.27 9.52 -8.55
N ASN A 53 3.67 10.72 -8.15
CA ASN A 53 4.91 11.35 -8.61
C ASN A 53 6.13 10.57 -8.10
N HIS A 54 6.11 10.13 -6.83
CA HIS A 54 7.15 9.27 -6.28
C HIS A 54 7.24 7.94 -7.03
N ALA A 55 6.12 7.24 -7.24
CA ALA A 55 6.08 6.00 -8.00
C ALA A 55 6.63 6.17 -9.42
N LEU A 56 6.27 7.27 -10.11
CA LEU A 56 6.81 7.57 -11.44
C LEU A 56 8.33 7.81 -11.40
N GLN A 57 8.83 8.54 -10.41
CA GLN A 57 10.27 8.77 -10.24
C GLN A 57 11.02 7.47 -9.96
N VAL A 58 10.51 6.63 -9.06
CA VAL A 58 11.07 5.31 -8.75
C VAL A 58 11.07 4.39 -9.96
N CYS A 59 10.05 4.45 -10.82
CA CYS A 59 10.04 3.69 -12.08
C CYS A 59 11.08 4.21 -13.08
N VAL A 60 11.32 5.52 -13.16
CA VAL A 60 12.22 6.13 -14.15
C VAL A 60 13.70 6.01 -13.79
N GLN A 61 14.06 6.19 -12.52
CA GLN A 61 15.46 6.28 -12.10
C GLN A 61 16.30 5.01 -12.36
N PRO A 62 15.76 3.78 -12.23
CA PRO A 62 16.47 2.53 -12.52
C PRO A 62 16.03 1.83 -13.82
N ALA A 63 15.14 2.42 -14.62
CA ALA A 63 14.51 1.73 -15.74
C ALA A 63 15.46 1.43 -16.90
N SER A 64 15.44 0.18 -17.38
CA SER A 64 15.91 -0.12 -18.73
C SER A 64 15.02 0.59 -19.76
N PRO A 65 15.52 0.88 -20.97
CA PRO A 65 14.70 1.53 -22.01
C PRO A 65 13.37 0.82 -22.29
N ASP A 66 13.32 -0.49 -22.07
CA ASP A 66 12.14 -1.34 -22.28
C ASP A 66 11.00 -1.04 -21.29
N VAL A 67 11.30 -0.53 -20.10
CA VAL A 67 10.28 -0.16 -19.09
C VAL A 67 9.50 1.08 -19.54
N ASN A 68 10.15 2.02 -20.23
CA ASN A 68 9.52 3.26 -20.68
C ASN A 68 8.51 3.06 -21.82
N ILE A 69 8.61 1.94 -22.54
CA ILE A 69 7.70 1.55 -23.63
C ILE A 69 6.61 0.57 -23.18
N ALA A 70 6.69 0.02 -21.97
CA ALA A 70 5.67 -0.85 -21.43
C ALA A 70 4.40 -0.04 -21.09
N SER A 71 3.23 -0.58 -21.40
CA SER A 71 1.94 0.06 -21.07
C SER A 71 1.76 0.30 -19.57
N SER A 72 2.40 -0.52 -18.73
CA SER A 72 2.41 -0.36 -17.27
C SER A 72 3.07 0.94 -16.79
N PHE A 73 3.95 1.54 -17.60
CA PHE A 73 4.56 2.83 -17.28
C PHE A 73 3.53 3.97 -17.18
N ALA A 74 2.38 3.83 -17.85
CA ALA A 74 1.27 4.77 -17.73
C ALA A 74 0.50 4.63 -16.41
N ASN A 75 0.69 3.56 -15.63
CA ASN A 75 -0.12 3.29 -14.44
C ASN A 75 -0.07 4.42 -13.38
N PRO A 76 1.10 4.97 -12.99
CA PRO A 76 1.14 6.09 -12.05
C PRO A 76 0.43 7.34 -12.59
N ILE A 77 0.50 7.58 -13.90
CA ILE A 77 -0.14 8.73 -14.57
C ILE A 77 -1.66 8.57 -14.57
N LEU A 78 -2.14 7.38 -14.96
CA LEU A 78 -3.56 7.03 -14.97
C LEU A 78 -4.14 7.06 -13.56
N PHE A 79 -3.41 6.50 -12.59
CA PHE A 79 -3.79 6.49 -11.18
C PHE A 79 -3.97 7.92 -10.65
N ARG A 80 -2.99 8.82 -10.88
CA ARG A 80 -3.08 10.23 -10.50
C ARG A 80 -4.33 10.89 -11.07
N HIS A 81 -4.60 10.69 -12.36
CA HIS A 81 -5.75 11.28 -13.03
C HIS A 81 -7.08 10.77 -12.44
N LEU A 82 -7.22 9.46 -12.25
CA LEU A 82 -8.42 8.85 -11.68
C LEU A 82 -8.66 9.33 -10.24
N MET A 83 -7.62 9.40 -9.42
CA MET A 83 -7.72 9.91 -8.05
C MET A 83 -8.15 11.38 -8.02
N SER A 84 -7.64 12.23 -8.91
CA SER A 84 -8.08 13.63 -8.97
C SER A 84 -9.57 13.76 -9.29
N LEU A 85 -10.09 12.95 -10.23
CA LEU A 85 -11.51 12.99 -10.62
C LEU A 85 -12.41 12.49 -9.50
N TYR A 86 -12.00 11.41 -8.83
CA TYR A 86 -12.75 10.82 -7.74
C TYR A 86 -12.79 11.75 -6.50
N ARG A 87 -11.69 12.44 -6.19
CA ARG A 87 -11.61 13.35 -5.03
C ARG A 87 -12.32 14.67 -5.22
N GLN A 88 -12.37 15.21 -6.44
CA GLN A 88 -13.18 16.39 -6.75
C GLN A 88 -14.68 16.21 -6.44
N GLN A 89 -15.15 14.98 -6.27
CA GLN A 89 -16.54 14.64 -5.96
C GLN A 89 -16.82 14.49 -4.46
N LYS A 90 -15.80 14.52 -3.59
CA LYS A 90 -15.94 14.34 -2.13
C LYS A 90 -15.98 15.68 -1.38
N SER A 91 -16.62 15.67 -0.19
CA SER A 91 -16.78 16.83 0.70
C SER A 91 -15.45 17.28 1.32
N SER A 92 -15.37 18.55 1.73
CA SER A 92 -14.16 19.21 2.26
C SER A 92 -13.70 18.76 3.64
N GLU A 93 -14.54 18.09 4.43
CA GLU A 93 -14.13 17.55 5.74
C GLU A 93 -13.60 16.13 5.59
N GLU A 94 -12.31 16.01 5.26
CA GLU A 94 -11.63 14.71 5.25
C GLU A 94 -11.07 14.37 6.63
N SER A 95 -11.30 13.13 7.06
CA SER A 95 -10.64 12.54 8.22
C SER A 95 -9.92 11.27 7.79
N PHE A 96 -8.72 11.06 8.31
CA PHE A 96 -7.85 9.94 7.94
C PHE A 96 -7.81 8.93 9.06
N SER A 97 -7.78 7.64 8.72
CA SER A 97 -7.87 6.56 9.71
C SER A 97 -6.51 5.90 9.90
N LEU A 98 -6.23 5.44 11.11
CA LEU A 98 -4.98 4.71 11.36
C LEU A 98 -5.01 3.34 10.68
N VAL A 99 -3.91 3.00 10.02
CA VAL A 99 -3.70 1.69 9.39
C VAL A 99 -2.25 1.28 9.55
N ASN A 100 -1.99 -0.03 9.67
CA ASN A 100 -0.67 -0.61 9.40
C ASN A 100 -0.68 -1.14 7.96
N ARG A 101 0.08 -0.50 7.06
CA ARG A 101 0.09 -0.86 5.63
C ARG A 101 0.70 -2.23 5.36
N ASP A 102 1.58 -2.71 6.25
CA ASP A 102 2.15 -4.05 6.16
C ASP A 102 1.45 -5.03 7.11
N PHE A 103 0.17 -4.78 7.43
CA PHE A 103 -0.57 -5.71 8.26
C PHE A 103 -0.84 -7.02 7.50
N GLY A 104 -0.20 -8.09 7.95
CA GLY A 104 -0.33 -9.42 7.37
C GLY A 104 -0.08 -10.51 8.40
N ALA A 105 -0.29 -11.75 7.99
CA ALA A 105 -0.07 -12.91 8.86
C ALA A 105 1.38 -13.03 9.35
N HIS A 106 2.34 -12.49 8.59
CA HIS A 106 3.77 -12.46 8.94
C HIS A 106 4.11 -11.52 10.10
N ASN A 107 3.22 -10.57 10.41
CA ASN A 107 3.39 -9.58 11.48
C ASN A 107 2.53 -9.91 12.72
N LEU A 108 2.06 -11.16 12.84
CA LEU A 108 1.33 -11.65 14.01
C LEU A 108 2.17 -12.67 14.79
N LEU A 109 2.16 -12.53 16.11
CA LEU A 109 2.61 -13.55 17.02
C LEU A 109 1.41 -14.38 17.46
N VAL A 110 1.53 -15.70 17.37
CA VAL A 110 0.50 -16.64 17.80
C VAL A 110 1.06 -17.65 18.80
N ASP A 111 0.21 -18.14 19.69
CA ASP A 111 0.56 -19.25 20.58
C ASP A 111 0.40 -20.62 19.90
N GLU A 112 0.65 -21.69 20.66
CA GLU A 112 0.52 -23.09 20.20
C GLU A 112 -0.92 -23.47 19.78
N THR A 113 -1.91 -22.67 20.16
CA THR A 113 -3.32 -22.84 19.82
C THR A 113 -3.80 -21.87 18.73
N PHE A 114 -2.85 -21.22 18.04
CA PHE A 114 -3.09 -20.22 17.00
C PHE A 114 -3.88 -18.99 17.47
N GLN A 115 -3.89 -18.67 18.76
CA GLN A 115 -4.43 -17.41 19.25
C GLN A 115 -3.42 -16.29 19.06
N ILE A 116 -3.90 -15.12 18.61
CA ILE A 116 -3.06 -13.94 18.43
C ILE A 116 -2.67 -13.42 19.81
N VAL A 117 -1.37 -13.41 20.10
CA VAL A 117 -0.80 -12.89 21.36
C VAL A 117 -0.07 -11.57 21.17
N GLY A 118 0.19 -11.16 19.92
CA GLY A 118 0.85 -9.90 19.63
C GLY A 118 0.82 -9.52 18.16
N VAL A 119 1.03 -8.23 17.91
CA VAL A 119 1.29 -7.65 16.59
C VAL A 119 2.68 -7.01 16.65
N ILE A 120 3.49 -7.26 15.63
CA ILE A 120 4.82 -6.70 15.49
C ILE A 120 4.90 -5.85 14.22
N ASP A 121 6.05 -5.20 14.03
CA ASP A 121 6.38 -4.38 12.87
C ASP A 121 5.38 -3.24 12.63
N PHE A 122 5.63 -2.13 13.32
CA PHE A 122 4.80 -0.92 13.26
C PHE A 122 5.39 0.16 12.34
N ASP A 123 6.46 -0.15 11.59
CA ASP A 123 7.12 0.83 10.70
C ASP A 123 6.20 1.28 9.55
N GLY A 124 5.20 0.46 9.22
CA GLY A 124 4.15 0.76 8.24
C GLY A 124 2.91 1.47 8.80
N VAL A 125 2.90 1.90 10.07
CA VAL A 125 1.74 2.57 10.69
C VAL A 125 1.65 4.03 10.26
N MET A 126 0.49 4.40 9.71
CA MET A 126 0.21 5.76 9.29
C MET A 126 -1.28 6.10 9.40
N ALA A 127 -1.59 7.39 9.51
CA ALA A 127 -2.90 7.91 9.21
C ALA A 127 -3.07 7.99 7.70
N ALA A 128 -4.12 7.39 7.15
CA ALA A 128 -4.31 7.27 5.70
C ALA A 128 -5.77 7.45 5.25
N PRO A 129 -6.01 7.73 3.95
CA PRO A 129 -7.35 7.70 3.38
C PRO A 129 -8.00 6.31 3.48
N LEU A 130 -9.33 6.28 3.50
CA LEU A 130 -10.12 5.04 3.63
C LEU A 130 -9.75 3.98 2.58
N GLU A 131 -9.40 4.40 1.38
CA GLU A 131 -9.02 3.56 0.25
C GLU A 131 -7.70 2.80 0.50
N VAL A 132 -6.82 3.34 1.35
CA VAL A 132 -5.61 2.66 1.84
C VAL A 132 -5.94 1.75 3.03
N VAL A 133 -6.86 2.19 3.90
CA VAL A 133 -7.29 1.46 5.10
C VAL A 133 -8.07 0.19 4.74
N ALA A 134 -8.86 0.23 3.67
CA ALA A 134 -9.75 -0.85 3.22
C ALA A 134 -9.03 -1.96 2.42
N GLN A 135 -7.76 -2.22 2.72
CA GLN A 135 -6.98 -3.30 2.10
C GLN A 135 -7.08 -4.60 2.90
N TYR A 136 -7.13 -5.72 2.19
CA TYR A 136 -7.05 -7.04 2.81
C TYR A 136 -5.66 -7.25 3.42
N PRO A 137 -5.55 -7.90 4.59
CA PRO A 137 -4.25 -8.18 5.16
C PRO A 137 -3.40 -9.06 4.25
N VAL A 138 -2.12 -8.74 4.19
CA VAL A 138 -1.15 -9.39 3.32
C VAL A 138 -0.96 -10.86 3.74
N LEU A 139 -0.74 -11.74 2.74
CA LEU A 139 -0.51 -13.20 2.93
C LEU A 139 -1.66 -13.98 3.61
N THR A 140 -2.89 -13.47 3.57
CA THR A 140 -4.07 -14.18 4.11
C THR A 140 -4.78 -15.08 3.10
N GLY A 141 -4.24 -15.22 1.88
CA GLY A 141 -4.91 -15.92 0.78
C GLY A 141 -6.10 -15.15 0.17
N LEU A 142 -6.39 -13.94 0.67
CA LEU A 142 -7.41 -13.04 0.11
C LEU A 142 -6.86 -12.12 -0.98
N ASN A 143 -5.55 -12.09 -1.16
CA ASN A 143 -4.91 -11.38 -2.27
C ASN A 143 -5.34 -12.02 -3.60
N ARG A 144 -5.83 -11.19 -4.52
CA ARG A 144 -6.14 -11.66 -5.88
C ARG A 144 -4.83 -12.01 -6.58
N GLU A 145 -4.77 -13.20 -7.17
CA GLU A 145 -3.70 -13.50 -8.12
C GLU A 145 -3.76 -12.49 -9.28
N PRO A 146 -2.62 -11.97 -9.75
CA PRO A 146 -2.57 -11.14 -10.96
C PRO A 146 -3.23 -11.89 -12.11
N LEU A 147 -4.04 -11.18 -12.91
CA LEU A 147 -4.85 -11.76 -13.99
C LEU A 147 -4.05 -12.36 -15.17
N ASP A 148 -2.75 -12.66 -15.03
CA ASP A 148 -1.92 -13.16 -16.13
C ASP A 148 -0.93 -14.29 -15.77
N MET A 149 -1.26 -15.14 -14.80
CA MET A 149 -0.45 -16.35 -14.52
C MET A 149 -1.20 -17.68 -14.61
N SER A 150 -2.32 -17.72 -15.33
CA SER A 150 -2.98 -18.98 -15.70
C SER A 150 -2.99 -19.18 -17.22
N ARG A 151 -1.82 -19.51 -17.79
CA ARG A 151 -1.63 -20.42 -18.95
C ARG A 151 -0.17 -20.36 -19.45
N ARG A 152 0.73 -21.02 -18.74
CA ARG A 152 1.83 -21.72 -19.40
C ARG A 152 1.62 -23.21 -19.16
N ASP A 153 1.02 -23.85 -20.15
CA ASP A 153 0.94 -25.31 -20.21
C ASP A 153 2.37 -25.86 -20.32
N PRO A 154 2.84 -26.73 -19.41
CA PRO A 154 4.18 -27.31 -19.49
C PRO A 154 4.40 -28.22 -20.71
N ARG A 155 3.36 -28.49 -21.51
CA ARG A 155 3.40 -29.47 -22.61
C ARG A 155 3.84 -28.96 -23.98
N GLN A 156 4.48 -27.79 -24.09
CA GLN A 156 5.06 -27.32 -25.36
C GLN A 156 6.59 -27.16 -25.35
N SER A 157 7.30 -27.88 -24.48
CA SER A 157 8.77 -27.99 -24.53
C SER A 157 9.21 -29.45 -24.74
N SER A 158 8.94 -30.01 -25.92
CA SER A 158 9.67 -31.19 -26.43
C SER A 158 9.27 -31.54 -27.87
N ALA A 159 9.68 -30.73 -28.85
CA ALA A 159 9.70 -31.17 -30.25
C ALA A 159 10.67 -30.35 -31.12
N SER A 160 11.96 -30.36 -30.78
CA SER A 160 13.01 -30.07 -31.77
C SER A 160 14.38 -30.61 -31.31
N ARG A 161 14.51 -31.93 -31.19
CA ARG A 161 15.81 -32.59 -31.24
C ARG A 161 15.72 -33.87 -32.07
N GLY A 162 16.41 -33.86 -33.20
CA GLY A 162 16.83 -35.05 -33.93
C GLY A 162 16.04 -35.35 -35.19
N ARG A 163 16.60 -34.99 -36.34
CA ARG A 163 17.13 -35.98 -37.29
C ARG A 163 18.11 -35.30 -38.26
N SER A 164 19.15 -36.08 -38.53
CA SER A 164 20.36 -35.84 -39.31
C SER A 164 20.14 -35.37 -40.73
#